data_AF-A0A4R6EFX5-F1
#
_entry.id   AF-A0A4R6EFX5-F1
#
_cell.length_a   1.000
_cell.length_b   1.000
_cell.length_c   1.000
_cell.angle_alpha   90.00
_cell.angle_beta   90.00
_cell.angle_gamma   90.00
#
_symmetry.space_group_name_H-M   'P 1'
#
loop_
_entity.id
_entity.type
_entity.pdbx_description
1 polymer ?
#
loop_
_entity_poly.entity_id
_entity_poly.type
_entity_poly.pdbx_seq_one_letter_code
_entity_poly.pdbx_strand_id
1 'polypeptide(L)'
;MTRSSYIFMDFDGVTHPWGEVEDFRCLPLIESVLREFEEARVVIASDWRMLFSLSKLVLRFSEDIRPRIAGATPHILPKKGADLHGMREREAMAWLSQHEADVDSAPWCALDDAPGNWLTRSRLVLTDFKRGFIEEDAEALRRMLNGFRNGVPPVARPRSGLDWG
;
A
#
# COMPACT_ATOMS: atom_id res chain seq x y z
N MET A 1 -4.41 -23.17 2.73
CA MET A 1 -4.32 -21.79 3.27
C MET A 1 -4.74 -20.85 2.16
N THR A 2 -5.60 -19.88 2.42
CA THR A 2 -5.92 -18.83 1.45
C THR A 2 -4.66 -18.00 1.20
N ARG A 3 -4.42 -17.61 -0.05
CA ARG A 3 -3.29 -16.77 -0.41
C ARG A 3 -3.52 -15.35 0.14
N SER A 4 -2.53 -14.79 0.83
CA SER A 4 -2.61 -13.42 1.33
C SER A 4 -2.66 -12.41 0.19
N SER A 5 -3.37 -11.30 0.38
CA SER A 5 -3.26 -10.10 -0.46
C SER A 5 -2.59 -8.97 0.32
N TYR A 6 -1.59 -8.31 -0.25
CA TYR A 6 -0.79 -7.31 0.47
C TYR A 6 -1.22 -5.88 0.12
N ILE A 7 -1.47 -5.07 1.15
CA ILE A 7 -1.78 -3.65 1.03
C ILE A 7 -0.59 -2.88 1.57
N PHE A 8 0.17 -2.25 0.68
CA PHE A 8 1.26 -1.35 1.04
C PHE A 8 0.68 0.03 1.35
N MET A 9 0.68 0.43 2.61
CA MET A 9 -0.11 1.56 3.08
C MET A 9 0.78 2.68 3.65
N ASP A 10 0.62 3.89 3.10
CA ASP A 10 1.12 5.10 3.75
C ASP A 10 0.16 5.59 4.85
N PHE A 11 0.64 6.51 5.69
CA PHE A 11 -0.14 7.14 6.75
C PHE A 11 -0.52 8.58 6.40
N ASP A 12 0.44 9.46 6.15
CA ASP A 12 0.12 10.86 5.84
C ASP A 12 -0.61 10.98 4.50
N GLY A 13 -1.70 11.75 4.46
CA GLY A 13 -2.55 11.84 3.28
C GLY A 13 -3.46 10.61 3.06
N VAL A 14 -3.34 9.56 3.87
CA VAL A 14 -4.16 8.33 3.82
C VAL A 14 -4.99 8.15 5.09
N THR A 15 -4.35 8.00 6.25
CA THR A 15 -5.03 7.78 7.53
C THR A 15 -5.57 9.07 8.14
N HIS A 16 -5.12 10.21 7.63
CA HIS A 16 -5.53 11.57 7.95
C HIS A 16 -5.09 12.52 6.82
N PRO A 17 -5.74 13.69 6.65
CA PRO A 17 -5.24 14.73 5.75
C PRO A 17 -3.80 15.14 6.05
N TRP A 18 -3.00 15.34 5.00
CA TRP A 18 -1.61 15.78 5.13
C TRP A 18 -1.54 17.18 5.75
N GLY A 19 -0.66 17.35 6.75
CA GLY A 19 -0.46 18.61 7.46
C GLY A 19 -1.48 18.90 8.57
N GLU A 20 -2.41 17.98 8.85
CA GLU A 20 -3.29 18.03 10.01
C GLU A 20 -2.74 17.23 11.20
N VAL A 21 -3.54 17.13 12.27
CA VAL A 21 -3.25 16.32 13.44
C VAL A 21 -3.17 14.84 13.04
N GLU A 22 -2.17 14.15 13.57
CA GLU A 22 -1.93 12.70 13.42
C GLU A 22 -2.96 11.85 14.18
N ASP A 23 -4.25 12.00 13.85
CA ASP A 23 -5.37 11.43 14.60
C ASP A 23 -5.93 10.13 14.03
N PHE A 24 -5.43 9.69 12.87
CA PHE A 24 -5.82 8.44 12.22
C PHE A 24 -7.33 8.32 11.98
N ARG A 25 -8.05 9.45 11.83
CA ARG A 25 -9.52 9.47 11.73
C ARG A 25 -10.07 8.69 10.53
N CYS A 26 -9.27 8.46 9.49
CA CYS A 26 -9.68 7.68 8.31
C CYS A 26 -9.45 6.17 8.49
N LEU A 27 -8.66 5.76 9.51
CA LEU A 27 -8.33 4.37 9.74
C LEU A 27 -9.56 3.48 10.00
N PRO A 28 -10.60 3.90 10.76
CA PRO A 28 -11.82 3.08 10.93
C PRO A 28 -12.47 2.65 9.60
N LEU A 29 -12.47 3.52 8.58
CA LEU A 29 -13.02 3.20 7.27
C LEU A 29 -12.13 2.21 6.51
N ILE A 30 -10.81 2.41 6.52
CA ILE A 30 -9.84 1.45 5.95
C ILE A 30 -10.02 0.07 6.59
N GLU A 31 -10.09 0.03 7.91
CA GLU A 31 -10.27 -1.21 8.66
C GLU A 31 -11.61 -1.88 8.40
N SER A 32 -12.67 -1.12 8.12
CA SER A 32 -13.96 -1.70 7.72
C SER A 32 -13.82 -2.53 6.45
N VAL A 33 -13.06 -2.05 5.46
CA VAL A 33 -12.74 -2.81 4.25
C VAL A 33 -11.87 -4.01 4.60
N LEU A 34 -10.83 -3.85 5.43
CA LEU A 34 -9.99 -4.98 5.84
C LEU A 34 -10.83 -6.11 6.47
N ARG A 35 -11.84 -5.80 7.29
CA ARG A 35 -12.72 -6.80 7.91
C ARG A 35 -13.51 -7.64 6.89
N GLU A 36 -13.78 -7.12 5.70
CA GLU A 36 -14.44 -7.85 4.60
C GLU A 36 -13.49 -8.84 3.87
N PHE A 37 -12.17 -8.69 4.05
CA PHE A 37 -11.13 -9.48 3.38
C PHE A 37 -10.15 -10.07 4.41
N GLU A 38 -10.48 -11.24 4.96
CA GLU A 38 -9.66 -11.94 5.95
C GLU A 38 -8.26 -12.32 5.45
N GLU A 39 -8.06 -12.41 4.14
CA GLU A 39 -6.77 -12.64 3.48
C GLU A 39 -5.91 -11.37 3.33
N ALA A 40 -6.48 -10.18 3.54
CA ALA A 40 -5.75 -8.93 3.39
C ALA A 40 -4.73 -8.75 4.53
N ARG A 41 -3.50 -8.39 4.17
CA ARG A 41 -2.39 -8.11 5.07
C ARG A 41 -1.84 -6.74 4.77
N VAL A 42 -1.66 -5.92 5.79
CA VAL A 42 -1.11 -4.56 5.64
C VAL A 42 0.39 -4.60 5.85
N VAL A 43 1.12 -3.97 4.93
CA VAL A 43 2.54 -3.66 5.08
C VAL A 43 2.68 -2.15 5.13
N ILE A 44 3.28 -1.63 6.19
CA ILE A 44 3.44 -0.19 6.37
C ILE A 44 4.50 0.31 5.39
N ALA A 45 4.09 1.15 4.44
CA ALA A 45 4.94 1.78 3.42
C ALA A 45 5.07 3.29 3.68
N SER A 46 5.15 3.67 4.96
CA SER A 46 5.23 5.05 5.42
C SER A 46 6.59 5.40 6.00
N ASP A 47 7.00 6.67 5.92
CA ASP A 47 8.24 7.17 6.52
C ASP A 47 8.23 7.15 8.05
N TRP A 48 7.05 6.99 8.63
CA TRP A 48 6.85 6.71 10.05
C TRP A 48 7.62 5.47 10.54
N ARG A 49 7.90 4.50 9.65
CA ARG A 49 8.76 3.33 9.95
C ARG A 49 10.19 3.69 10.37
N MET A 50 10.65 4.90 10.00
CA MET A 50 11.96 5.43 10.39
C MET A 50 11.94 6.13 11.75
N LEU A 51 10.76 6.52 12.23
CA LEU A 51 10.57 7.29 13.46
C LEU A 51 10.09 6.43 14.63
N PHE A 52 9.36 5.36 14.33
CA PHE A 52 8.73 4.50 15.32
C PHE A 52 9.05 3.02 15.09
N SER A 53 9.12 2.25 16.17
CA SER A 53 9.20 0.80 16.07
C SER A 53 7.92 0.22 15.45
N LEU A 54 8.03 -0.91 14.77
CA LEU A 54 6.88 -1.63 14.22
C LEU A 54 5.79 -1.85 15.29
N SER A 55 6.17 -2.22 16.51
CA SER A 55 5.23 -2.38 17.63
C SER A 55 4.42 -1.12 17.95
N LYS A 56 5.05 0.07 17.91
CA LYS A 56 4.36 1.35 18.14
C LYS A 56 3.41 1.70 16.99
N LEU A 57 3.78 1.35 15.76
CA LEU A 57 2.93 1.57 14.59
C LEU A 57 1.72 0.63 14.59
N VAL A 58 1.93 -0.65 14.92
CA VAL A 58 0.85 -1.64 15.06
C VAL A 58 -0.19 -1.18 16.09
N LEU A 59 0.21 -0.53 17.18
CA LEU A 59 -0.73 -0.04 18.19
C LEU A 59 -1.72 1.02 17.69
N ARG A 60 -1.50 1.62 16.52
CA ARG A 60 -2.45 2.58 15.93
C ARG A 60 -3.69 1.91 15.35
N PHE A 61 -3.59 0.63 15.01
CA PHE A 61 -4.70 -0.17 14.51
C PHE A 61 -5.58 -0.70 15.63
N SER A 62 -6.85 -0.94 15.33
CA SER A 62 -7.78 -1.64 16.19
C SER A 62 -7.26 -3.04 16.51
N GLU A 63 -7.58 -3.52 17.72
CA GLU A 63 -7.04 -4.75 18.27
C GLU A 63 -7.23 -5.97 17.34
N ASP A 64 -8.38 -6.05 16.65
CA ASP A 64 -8.71 -7.11 15.71
C ASP A 64 -7.92 -7.04 14.39
N ILE A 65 -7.39 -5.87 14.04
CA ILE A 65 -6.61 -5.62 12.82
C ILE A 65 -5.11 -5.77 13.05
N ARG A 66 -4.62 -5.55 14.27
CA ARG A 66 -3.18 -5.68 14.61
C ARG A 66 -2.53 -6.97 14.12
N PRO A 67 -3.16 -8.17 14.21
CA PRO A 67 -2.58 -9.40 13.70
C PRO A 67 -2.45 -9.45 12.16
N ARG A 68 -3.14 -8.55 11.44
CA ARG A 68 -3.11 -8.45 9.98
C ARG A 68 -1.99 -7.52 9.48
N ILE A 69 -1.27 -6.85 10.37
CA ILE A 69 -0.09 -6.05 10.02
C ILE A 69 1.10 -6.99 9.83
N ALA A 70 1.49 -7.22 8.58
CA ALA A 70 2.55 -8.16 8.23
C ALA A 70 3.97 -7.58 8.42
N GLY A 71 4.10 -6.26 8.55
CA GLY A 71 5.38 -5.61 8.79
C GLY A 71 5.44 -4.20 8.22
N ALA A 72 6.65 -3.75 7.91
CA ALA A 72 6.92 -2.50 7.22
C ALA A 72 7.92 -2.74 6.07
N THR A 73 7.87 -1.90 5.04
CA THR A 73 8.83 -1.98 3.93
C THR A 73 10.26 -1.68 4.39
N PRO A 74 11.30 -2.26 3.76
CA PRO A 74 12.68 -1.86 4.04
C PRO A 74 12.90 -0.40 3.61
N HIS A 75 13.87 0.27 4.23
CA HIS A 75 14.32 1.58 3.78
C HIS A 75 15.44 1.44 2.76
N ILE A 76 15.20 1.88 1.52
CA ILE A 76 16.20 1.84 0.45
C ILE A 76 16.75 3.25 0.25
N LEU A 77 18.06 3.44 0.42
CA LEU A 77 18.68 4.75 0.16
C LEU A 77 18.78 5.02 -1.35
N PRO A 78 18.24 6.16 -1.85
CA PRO A 78 18.38 6.54 -3.24
C PRO A 78 19.82 6.95 -3.53
N LYS A 79 20.37 6.58 -4.69
CA LYS A 79 21.73 6.97 -5.09
C LYS A 79 21.74 8.26 -5.91
N LYS A 80 20.65 8.54 -6.62
CA LYS A 80 20.44 9.73 -7.45
C LYS A 80 19.01 10.26 -7.26
N GLY A 81 18.76 11.53 -7.55
CA GLY A 81 17.43 12.13 -7.42
C GLY A 81 16.35 11.44 -8.28
N ALA A 82 16.71 10.92 -9.45
CA ALA A 82 15.79 10.15 -10.31
C ALA A 82 15.31 8.84 -9.65
N ASP A 83 16.05 8.32 -8.66
CA ASP A 83 15.69 7.08 -7.95
C ASP A 83 14.51 7.27 -6.99
N LEU A 84 14.12 8.53 -6.72
CA LEU A 84 12.95 8.87 -5.89
C LEU A 84 11.63 8.54 -6.59
N HIS A 85 11.61 8.51 -7.92
CA HIS A 85 10.43 8.10 -8.67
C HIS A 85 10.24 6.58 -8.58
N GLY A 86 9.06 6.12 -8.15
CA GLY A 86 8.79 4.70 -7.93
C GLY A 86 9.44 4.11 -6.67
N MET A 87 9.89 4.96 -5.74
CA MET A 87 10.70 4.53 -4.59
C MET A 87 9.94 3.57 -3.66
N ARG A 88 8.71 3.91 -3.24
CA ARG A 88 7.93 3.02 -2.36
C ARG A 88 7.54 1.72 -3.05
N GLU A 89 7.28 1.74 -4.36
CA GLU A 89 7.05 0.50 -5.10
C GLU A 89 8.29 -0.40 -5.09
N ARG A 90 9.49 0.15 -5.27
CA ARG A 90 10.74 -0.64 -5.15
C ARG A 90 10.92 -1.24 -3.77
N GLU A 91 10.63 -0.49 -2.72
CA GLU A 91 10.68 -0.99 -1.34
C GLU A 91 9.62 -2.08 -1.11
N ALA A 92 8.41 -1.90 -1.63
CA ALA A 92 7.34 -2.88 -1.58
C ALA A 92 7.74 -4.18 -2.31
N MET A 93 8.34 -4.08 -3.50
CA MET A 93 8.80 -5.26 -4.25
C MET A 93 9.95 -5.97 -3.53
N ALA A 94 10.86 -5.22 -2.91
CA ALA A 94 11.91 -5.80 -2.07
C ALA A 94 11.32 -6.55 -0.87
N TRP A 95 10.28 -6.00 -0.23
CA TRP A 95 9.55 -6.70 0.83
C TRP A 95 8.88 -7.97 0.28
N LEU A 96 8.14 -7.90 -0.83
CA LEU A 96 7.48 -9.08 -1.42
C LEU A 96 8.46 -10.19 -1.75
N SER A 97 9.64 -9.88 -2.32
CA SER A 97 10.65 -10.89 -2.66
C SER A 97 11.18 -11.69 -1.46
N GLN A 98 11.00 -11.18 -0.25
CA GLN A 98 11.39 -11.86 0.99
C GLN A 98 10.23 -12.67 1.61
N HIS A 99 8.99 -12.44 1.17
CA HIS A 99 7.78 -12.98 1.80
C HIS A 99 6.94 -13.87 0.88
N GLU A 100 7.11 -13.74 -0.44
CA GLU A 100 6.40 -14.52 -1.45
C GLU A 100 7.39 -15.26 -2.35
N ALA A 101 7.07 -16.52 -2.67
CA ALA A 101 7.90 -17.34 -3.56
C ALA A 101 7.88 -16.85 -5.02
N ASP A 102 6.77 -16.23 -5.43
CA ASP A 102 6.56 -15.68 -6.77
C ASP A 102 5.95 -14.27 -6.67
N VAL A 103 6.80 -13.27 -6.87
CA VAL A 103 6.45 -11.85 -6.80
C VAL A 103 5.56 -11.42 -7.96
N ASP A 104 5.75 -12.02 -9.15
CA ASP A 104 5.03 -11.61 -10.36
C ASP A 104 3.54 -11.95 -10.26
N SER A 105 3.22 -13.06 -9.59
CA SER A 105 1.84 -13.43 -9.31
C SER A 105 1.30 -12.89 -7.99
N ALA A 106 2.11 -12.23 -7.14
CA ALA A 106 1.68 -11.79 -5.81
C ALA A 106 0.53 -10.75 -5.90
N PRO A 107 -0.62 -10.98 -5.22
CA PRO A 107 -1.67 -9.98 -5.13
C PRO A 107 -1.24 -8.85 -4.20
N TRP A 108 -1.08 -7.66 -4.76
CA TRP A 108 -0.73 -6.48 -3.99
C TRP A 108 -1.36 -5.22 -4.55
N CYS A 109 -1.68 -4.28 -3.68
CA CYS A 109 -1.99 -2.90 -4.03
C CYS A 109 -1.33 -1.92 -3.06
N ALA A 110 -1.24 -0.67 -3.47
CA ALA A 110 -0.80 0.44 -2.66
C ALA A 110 -2.00 1.31 -2.25
N LEU A 111 -1.94 1.85 -1.04
CA LEU A 111 -2.83 2.91 -0.57
C LEU A 111 -1.97 4.10 -0.17
N ASP A 112 -2.04 5.17 -0.98
CA ASP A 112 -1.07 6.26 -0.94
C ASP A 112 -1.67 7.52 -1.59
N ASP A 113 -1.18 8.70 -1.21
CA ASP A 113 -1.57 9.99 -1.76
C ASP A 113 -0.55 10.54 -2.78
N ALA A 114 0.65 9.96 -2.79
CA ALA A 114 1.78 10.40 -3.61
C ALA A 114 1.97 9.48 -4.83
N PRO A 115 1.34 9.80 -5.98
CA PRO A 115 1.42 8.96 -7.16
C PRO A 115 2.87 8.77 -7.63
N GLY A 116 3.77 9.74 -7.43
CA GLY A 116 5.18 9.62 -7.82
C GLY A 116 5.92 8.40 -7.25
N ASN A 117 5.42 7.80 -6.17
CA ASN A 117 6.02 6.64 -5.50
C ASN A 117 5.66 5.28 -6.13
N TRP A 118 4.65 5.25 -7.02
CA TRP A 118 4.07 4.03 -7.57
C TRP A 118 3.98 4.10 -9.10
N LEU A 119 4.82 3.31 -9.77
CA LEU A 119 4.87 3.22 -11.23
C LEU A 119 3.72 2.36 -11.77
N THR A 120 3.32 1.34 -11.02
CA THR A 120 2.20 0.45 -11.35
C THR A 120 0.87 1.08 -10.94
N ARG A 121 0.40 2.05 -11.75
CA ARG A 121 -0.85 2.79 -11.51
C ARG A 121 -2.08 1.93 -11.32
N SER A 122 -2.16 0.80 -12.03
CA SER A 122 -3.29 -0.13 -11.92
C SER A 122 -3.37 -0.85 -10.57
N ARG A 123 -2.35 -0.73 -9.71
CA ARG A 123 -2.32 -1.28 -8.35
C ARG A 123 -2.34 -0.20 -7.26
N LEU A 124 -2.52 1.07 -7.62
CA LEU A 124 -2.60 2.17 -6.67
C LEU A 124 -4.06 2.57 -6.42
N VAL A 125 -4.50 2.50 -5.17
CA VAL A 125 -5.64 3.27 -4.68
C VAL A 125 -5.09 4.64 -4.26
N LEU A 126 -5.31 5.64 -5.13
CA LEU A 126 -4.80 6.99 -4.93
C LEU A 126 -5.79 7.80 -4.10
N THR A 127 -5.37 8.19 -2.91
CA THR A 127 -6.14 9.08 -2.02
C THR A 127 -5.90 10.56 -2.36
N ASP A 128 -6.85 11.42 -2.01
CA ASP A 128 -6.62 12.87 -2.00
C ASP A 128 -5.93 13.25 -0.68
N PHE A 129 -4.69 13.72 -0.76
CA PHE A 129 -3.89 14.09 0.42
C PHE A 129 -4.59 15.09 1.36
N LYS A 130 -5.52 15.91 0.86
CA LYS A 130 -6.27 16.88 1.67
C LYS A 130 -7.46 16.28 2.40
N ARG A 131 -7.90 15.09 2.02
CA ARG A 131 -9.08 14.42 2.56
C ARG A 131 -8.72 13.18 3.37
N GLY A 132 -7.60 12.53 3.05
CA GLY A 132 -7.34 11.18 3.51
C GLY A 132 -8.22 10.18 2.75
N PHE A 133 -8.32 8.97 3.30
CA PHE A 133 -9.17 7.91 2.79
C PHE A 133 -10.66 8.19 3.00
N ILE A 134 -11.44 8.10 1.92
CA ILE A 134 -12.89 8.34 1.89
C ILE A 134 -13.67 7.13 1.34
N GLU A 135 -15.00 7.22 1.27
CA GLU A 135 -15.84 6.09 0.84
C GLU A 135 -15.55 5.67 -0.61
N GLU A 136 -15.26 6.61 -1.50
CA GLU A 136 -14.90 6.32 -2.88
C GLU A 136 -13.59 5.49 -2.98
N ASP A 137 -12.64 5.75 -2.09
CA ASP A 137 -11.41 4.98 -1.97
C ASP A 137 -11.67 3.59 -1.37
N ALA A 138 -12.61 3.51 -0.42
CA ALA A 138 -13.08 2.24 0.16
C ALA A 138 -13.67 1.33 -0.93
N GLU A 139 -14.52 1.88 -1.79
CA GLU A 139 -15.03 1.14 -2.95
C GLU A 139 -13.93 0.72 -3.93
N ALA A 140 -12.96 1.60 -4.19
CA ALA A 140 -11.83 1.28 -5.06
C ALA A 140 -10.98 0.13 -4.49
N LEU A 141 -10.70 0.16 -3.18
CA LEU A 141 -9.99 -0.90 -2.48
C LEU A 141 -10.78 -2.21 -2.49
N ARG A 142 -12.08 -2.19 -2.22
CA ARG A 142 -12.96 -3.38 -2.34
C ARG A 142 -12.92 -3.98 -3.74
N ARG A 143 -12.98 -3.16 -4.80
CA ARG A 143 -12.87 -3.63 -6.19
C ARG A 143 -11.51 -4.30 -6.45
N MET A 144 -10.43 -3.69 -5.98
CA MET A 144 -9.07 -4.22 -6.11
C MET A 144 -8.92 -5.59 -5.43
N LEU A 145 -9.34 -5.69 -4.16
CA LEU A 145 -9.24 -6.92 -3.37
C LEU A 145 -10.14 -8.04 -3.90
N ASN A 146 -11.36 -7.73 -4.33
CA ASN A 146 -12.20 -8.69 -5.05
C ASN A 146 -11.56 -9.17 -6.35
N GLY A 147 -10.89 -8.27 -7.07
CA GLY A 147 -10.08 -8.62 -8.24
C GLY A 147 -9.06 -9.71 -7.88
N PHE A 148 -8.24 -9.48 -6.85
CA PHE A 148 -7.25 -10.46 -6.40
C PHE A 148 -7.86 -11.80 -5.99
N ARG A 149 -8.99 -11.79 -5.28
CA ARG A 149 -9.72 -13.01 -4.88
C ARG A 149 -10.19 -13.82 -6.09
N ASN A 150 -10.57 -13.15 -7.18
CA ASN A 150 -11.02 -13.78 -8.43
C ASN A 150 -9.87 -14.13 -9.39
N GLY A 151 -8.61 -13.86 -9.01
CA GLY A 151 -7.42 -14.08 -9.82
C GLY A 151 -6.64 -12.80 -10.06
N VAL A 152 -5.31 -12.85 -9.94
CA VAL A 152 -4.46 -11.65 -10.01
C VAL A 152 -4.49 -11.06 -11.42
N PRO A 153 -5.02 -9.83 -11.60
CA PRO A 153 -4.99 -9.19 -12.90
C PRO A 153 -3.53 -8.98 -13.32
N PRO A 154 -3.18 -9.24 -14.59
CA PRO A 154 -1.84 -8.97 -15.08
C PRO A 154 -1.51 -7.49 -14.86
N VAL A 155 -0.31 -7.21 -14.34
CA VAL A 155 0.20 -5.84 -14.32
C VAL A 155 0.31 -5.37 -15.76
N ALA A 156 -0.46 -4.35 -16.12
CA ALA A 156 -0.32 -3.74 -17.44
C ALA A 156 1.11 -3.22 -17.56
N ARG A 157 1.93 -3.86 -18.41
CA ARG A 157 3.23 -3.29 -18.75
C ARG A 157 2.98 -1.89 -19.32
N PRO A 158 3.77 -0.88 -18.94
CA PRO A 158 3.72 0.41 -19.61
C PRO A 158 3.78 0.14 -21.12
N ARG A 159 2.84 0.69 -21.89
CA ARG A 159 3.03 0.76 -23.33
C ARG A 159 4.36 1.48 -23.52
N SER A 160 5.36 0.78 -24.06
CA SER A 160 6.64 1.39 -24.41
C SER A 160 6.36 2.45 -25.47
N GLY A 161 6.05 3.66 -25.01
CA GLY A 161 6.18 4.84 -25.82
C GLY A 161 7.68 5.04 -26.00
N LEU A 162 8.12 5.04 -27.26
CA LEU A 162 9.47 5.26 -27.81
C LEU A 162 10.08 4.00 -28.43
N ASP A 163 9.50 3.57 -29.56
CA ASP A 163 10.29 3.05 -30.67
C ASP A 163 11.06 4.25 -31.26
N TRP A 164 12.34 4.35 -30.98
CA TRP A 164 13.25 5.15 -31.79
C TRP A 164 13.86 4.21 -32.84
N GLY A 165 13.19 4.14 -33.98
CA GLY A 165 13.83 3.78 -35.25
C GLY A 165 14.72 4.91 -35.76
#